data_AF-A0A8H5HKE4-F1
#
_entry.id   AF-A0A8H5HKE4-F1
#
_cell.length_a   1.000
_cell.length_b   1.000
_cell.length_c   1.000
_cell.angle_alpha   90.00
_cell.angle_beta   90.00
_cell.angle_gamma   90.00
#
_symmetry.space_group_name_H-M   'P 1'
#
loop_
_entity.id
_entity.type
_entity.pdbx_description
1 polymer ?
#
loop_
_entity_poly.entity_id
_entity_poly.type
_entity_poly.pdbx_seq_one_letter_code
_entity_poly.pdbx_strand_id
1 'polypeptide(L)'
;MPPWNAPKAKVQLRLSVQRLRTLQLKKEAQAKATRRDIATLLERGKVETARVKVESLINEDIHVELLELLELYCELLLARFGLLDQNTREPDIGVKESVCSVIHAAPRTELKELHILRDILMHKYGREFSLAVMENRDGCVSDRVMRKLDISTPSLELVDAYLHEIAKGYSVDWSPPTNDQDDSPEGGVKDSGFDSERQPVVIDQADTQKGNRSDSNPKVSDTPPMEGDSPKSKDTQAKPPPYTSAKGAKASSSSPEPPEDDFDALSKRFAALKKR
;
A
#
# COMPACT_ATOMS: atom_id res chain seq x y z
N MET A 1 -8.89 -14.59 -10.27
CA MET A 1 -8.37 -13.34 -10.85
C MET A 1 -9.29 -12.91 -11.97
N PRO A 2 -9.82 -11.67 -11.95
CA PRO A 2 -10.58 -11.13 -13.07
C PRO A 2 -9.71 -11.10 -14.34
N PRO A 3 -10.27 -11.43 -15.52
CA PRO A 3 -9.52 -11.41 -16.77
C PRO A 3 -9.11 -9.99 -17.17
N TRP A 4 -8.01 -9.86 -17.91
CA TRP A 4 -7.55 -8.56 -18.42
C TRP A 4 -8.63 -7.96 -19.32
N ASN A 5 -9.04 -6.74 -19.00
CA ASN A 5 -9.97 -5.97 -19.79
C ASN A 5 -9.55 -4.50 -19.69
N ALA A 6 -9.07 -3.94 -20.79
CA ALA A 6 -8.46 -2.62 -20.81
C ALA A 6 -9.39 -1.49 -20.35
N PRO A 7 -10.65 -1.40 -20.81
CA PRO A 7 -11.61 -0.44 -20.25
C PRO A 7 -11.79 -0.58 -18.72
N LYS A 8 -11.92 -1.80 -18.22
CA LYS A 8 -12.07 -2.05 -16.77
C LYS A 8 -10.81 -1.68 -16.00
N ALA A 9 -9.63 -2.04 -16.49
CA ALA A 9 -8.35 -1.70 -15.87
C ALA A 9 -8.16 -0.17 -15.78
N LYS A 10 -8.52 0.56 -16.85
CA LYS A 10 -8.46 2.02 -16.88
C LYS A 10 -9.41 2.68 -15.88
N VAL A 11 -10.63 2.16 -15.75
CA VAL A 11 -11.59 2.63 -14.72
C VAL A 11 -11.06 2.31 -13.32
N GLN A 12 -10.50 1.11 -13.13
CA GLN A 12 -9.95 0.68 -11.84
C GLN A 12 -8.78 1.56 -11.39
N LEU A 13 -7.90 1.94 -12.31
CA LEU A 13 -6.82 2.89 -12.01
C LEU A 13 -7.37 4.25 -11.55
N ARG A 14 -8.38 4.79 -12.23
CA ARG A 14 -8.99 6.08 -11.85
C ARG A 14 -9.61 6.03 -10.46
N LEU A 15 -10.30 4.93 -10.16
CA LEU A 15 -10.88 4.72 -8.84
C LEU A 15 -9.79 4.58 -7.77
N SER A 16 -8.70 3.88 -8.07
CA SER A 16 -7.55 3.72 -7.17
C SER A 16 -6.92 5.08 -6.83
N VAL A 17 -6.68 5.93 -7.82
CA VAL A 17 -6.16 7.30 -7.60
C VAL A 17 -7.11 8.12 -6.71
N GLN A 18 -8.41 8.12 -7.00
CA GLN A 18 -9.38 8.86 -6.20
C GLN A 18 -9.43 8.37 -4.73
N ARG A 19 -9.35 7.06 -4.54
CA ARG A 19 -9.36 6.43 -3.20
C ARG A 19 -8.08 6.71 -2.42
N LEU A 20 -6.93 6.66 -3.08
CA LEU A 20 -5.63 7.03 -2.49
C LEU A 20 -5.67 8.44 -1.93
N ARG A 21 -6.11 9.43 -2.72
CA ARG A 21 -6.25 10.83 -2.26
C ARG A 21 -7.14 10.98 -1.04
N THR A 22 -8.31 10.32 -1.06
CA THR A 22 -9.27 10.42 0.05
C THR A 22 -8.70 9.76 1.32
N LEU A 23 -7.99 8.65 1.17
CA LEU A 23 -7.35 7.95 2.28
C LEU A 23 -6.20 8.77 2.87
N GLN A 24 -5.34 9.37 2.05
CA GLN A 24 -4.26 10.28 2.48
C GLN A 24 -4.83 11.43 3.32
N LEU A 25 -5.83 12.16 2.80
CA LEU A 25 -6.49 13.25 3.53
C LEU A 25 -7.07 12.81 4.89
N LYS A 26 -7.67 11.61 4.93
CA LYS A 26 -8.17 11.02 6.18
C LYS A 26 -7.05 10.74 7.17
N LYS A 27 -5.95 10.15 6.72
CA LYS A 27 -4.80 9.78 7.55
C LYS A 27 -4.09 11.03 8.08
N GLU A 28 -3.92 12.07 7.26
CA GLU A 28 -3.37 13.36 7.69
C GLU A 28 -4.22 14.00 8.81
N ALA A 29 -5.55 13.98 8.66
CA ALA A 29 -6.46 14.49 9.69
C ALA A 29 -6.35 13.69 11.00
N GLN A 30 -6.21 12.35 10.90
CA GLN A 30 -5.98 11.47 12.04
C GLN A 30 -4.63 11.75 12.71
N ALA A 31 -3.56 11.90 11.93
CA ALA A 31 -2.22 12.23 12.42
C ALA A 31 -2.22 13.57 13.19
N LYS A 32 -2.94 14.58 12.70
CA LYS A 32 -3.11 15.86 13.42
C LYS A 32 -3.82 15.69 14.76
N ALA A 33 -4.85 14.84 14.84
CA ALA A 33 -5.52 14.51 16.09
C ALA A 33 -4.58 13.77 17.06
N THR A 34 -3.84 12.78 16.56
CA THR A 34 -2.85 12.02 17.33
C THR A 34 -1.74 12.92 17.89
N ARG A 35 -1.22 13.87 17.11
CA ARG A 35 -0.23 14.86 17.58
C ARG A 35 -0.74 15.70 18.75
N ARG A 36 -2.00 16.15 18.71
CA ARG A 36 -2.64 16.87 19.82
C ARG A 36 -2.79 15.98 21.07
N ASP A 37 -3.18 14.72 20.88
CA ASP A 37 -3.29 13.77 21.99
C ASP A 37 -1.94 13.49 22.65
N ILE A 38 -0.86 13.41 21.85
CA ILE A 38 0.52 13.27 22.34
C ILE A 38 0.92 14.49 23.17
N ALA A 39 0.66 15.71 22.68
CA ALA A 39 0.92 16.94 23.44
C ALA A 39 0.20 16.92 24.80
N THR A 40 -1.07 16.50 24.81
CA THR A 40 -1.85 16.36 26.07
C THR A 40 -1.28 15.30 27.02
N LEU A 41 -0.66 14.24 26.51
CA LEU A 41 0.02 13.24 27.33
C LEU A 41 1.32 13.78 27.93
N LEU A 42 2.06 14.58 27.17
CA LEU A 42 3.28 15.25 27.64
C LEU A 42 2.98 16.25 28.76
N GLU A 43 1.93 17.08 28.62
CA GLU A 43 1.47 18.00 29.67
C GLU A 43 1.13 17.27 30.99
N ARG A 44 0.64 16.03 30.89
CA ARG A 44 0.29 15.20 32.06
C ARG A 44 1.47 14.42 32.63
N GLY A 45 2.68 14.59 32.08
CA GLY A 45 3.88 13.85 32.48
C GLY A 45 3.89 12.37 32.09
N LYS A 46 2.98 11.93 31.20
CA LYS A 46 2.88 10.52 30.77
C LYS A 46 3.78 10.24 29.57
N VAL A 47 5.09 10.45 29.75
CA VAL A 47 6.10 10.39 28.67
C VAL A 47 6.15 9.02 28.01
N GLU A 48 6.10 7.94 28.79
CA GLU A 48 6.18 6.58 28.24
C GLU A 48 5.00 6.25 27.31
N THR A 49 3.79 6.66 27.70
CA THR A 49 2.61 6.52 26.83
C THR A 49 2.71 7.40 25.59
N ALA A 50 3.32 8.58 25.71
CA ALA A 50 3.55 9.48 24.58
C ALA A 50 4.56 8.88 23.59
N ARG A 51 5.64 8.25 24.07
CA ARG A 51 6.65 7.55 23.25
C ARG A 51 6.03 6.46 22.39
N VAL A 52 5.28 5.55 23.00
CA VAL A 52 4.57 4.48 22.28
C VAL A 52 3.60 5.05 21.22
N LYS A 53 2.88 6.13 21.55
CA LYS A 53 2.00 6.79 20.57
C LYS A 53 2.77 7.45 19.43
N VAL A 54 3.93 8.05 19.69
CA VAL A 54 4.78 8.66 18.66
C VAL A 54 5.36 7.62 17.72
N GLU A 55 5.79 6.45 18.23
CA GLU A 55 6.25 5.36 17.37
C GLU A 55 5.17 4.94 16.36
N SER A 56 3.92 4.82 16.81
CA SER A 56 2.79 4.56 15.92
C SER A 56 2.57 5.70 14.91
N LEU A 57 2.69 6.96 15.35
CA LEU A 57 2.53 8.14 14.48
C LEU A 57 3.60 8.18 13.39
N ILE A 58 4.86 7.88 13.72
CA ILE A 58 5.97 7.84 12.75
C ILE A 58 5.66 6.80 11.66
N ASN A 59 5.23 5.60 12.07
CA ASN A 59 4.84 4.56 11.13
C ASN A 59 3.63 4.96 10.27
N GLU A 60 2.65 5.66 10.84
CA GLU A 60 1.52 6.21 10.11
C GLU A 60 1.96 7.25 9.06
N ASP A 61 2.88 8.15 9.41
CA ASP A 61 3.42 9.16 8.49
C ASP A 61 4.18 8.48 7.32
N ILE A 62 5.03 7.49 7.60
CA ILE A 62 5.72 6.69 6.57
C ILE A 62 4.73 5.98 5.65
N HIS A 63 3.64 5.45 6.21
CA HIS A 63 2.57 4.82 5.44
C HIS A 63 1.84 5.81 4.53
N VAL A 64 1.61 7.05 4.98
CA VAL A 64 1.04 8.10 4.11
C VAL A 64 1.97 8.40 2.93
N GLU A 65 3.27 8.53 3.17
CA GLU A 65 4.25 8.74 2.09
C GLU A 65 4.30 7.57 1.10
N LEU A 66 4.05 6.34 1.55
CA LEU A 66 3.86 5.18 0.66
C LEU A 66 2.60 5.33 -0.20
N LEU A 67 1.48 5.75 0.39
CA LEU A 67 0.23 5.96 -0.36
C LEU A 67 0.38 7.05 -1.42
N GLU A 68 1.11 8.12 -1.16
CA GLU A 68 1.44 9.16 -2.14
C GLU A 68 2.28 8.62 -3.30
N LEU A 69 3.27 7.77 -2.99
CA LEU A 69 4.10 7.13 -4.00
C LEU A 69 3.28 6.17 -4.89
N LEU A 70 2.33 5.44 -4.30
CA LEU A 70 1.41 4.58 -5.05
C LEU A 70 0.44 5.38 -5.91
N GLU A 71 -0.02 6.55 -5.44
CA GLU A 71 -0.82 7.46 -6.27
C GLU A 71 -0.06 7.88 -7.51
N LEU A 72 1.18 8.37 -7.34
CA LEU A 72 2.04 8.76 -8.45
C LEU A 72 2.20 7.63 -9.49
N TYR A 73 2.41 6.40 -9.03
CA TYR A 73 2.51 5.24 -9.93
C TYR A 73 1.18 4.92 -10.64
N CYS A 74 0.04 4.97 -9.94
CA CYS A 74 -1.26 4.80 -10.58
C CYS A 74 -1.55 5.89 -11.62
N GLU A 75 -1.15 7.13 -11.36
CA GLU A 75 -1.25 8.24 -12.33
C GLU A 75 -0.34 8.03 -13.54
N LEU A 76 0.90 7.59 -13.34
CA LEU A 76 1.82 7.27 -14.43
C LEU A 76 1.25 6.18 -15.34
N LEU A 77 0.70 5.10 -14.74
CA LEU A 77 0.06 4.02 -15.48
C LEU A 77 -1.18 4.49 -16.25
N LEU A 78 -1.92 5.45 -15.70
CA LEU A 78 -3.05 6.09 -16.39
C LEU A 78 -2.61 6.96 -17.55
N ALA A 79 -1.58 7.78 -17.36
CA ALA A 79 -1.03 8.67 -18.38
C ALA A 79 -0.42 7.87 -19.54
N ARG A 80 0.23 6.75 -19.23
CA ARG A 80 0.88 5.84 -20.19
C ARG A 80 0.07 4.56 -20.43
N PHE A 81 -1.25 4.65 -20.35
CA PHE A 81 -2.12 3.47 -20.50
C PHE A 81 -1.95 2.74 -21.84
N GLY A 82 -1.54 3.45 -22.91
CA GLY A 82 -1.24 2.83 -24.20
C GLY A 82 -0.12 1.79 -24.15
N LEU A 83 0.91 2.00 -23.30
CA LEU A 83 1.97 1.00 -23.06
C LEU A 83 1.44 -0.18 -22.24
N LEU A 84 0.53 0.10 -21.31
CA LEU A 84 -0.12 -0.92 -20.51
C LEU A 84 -1.14 -1.74 -21.31
N ASP A 85 -1.66 -1.28 -22.45
CA ASP A 85 -2.63 -2.01 -23.27
C ASP A 85 -1.99 -2.86 -24.38
N GLN A 86 -0.67 -2.80 -24.53
CA GLN A 86 0.05 -3.64 -25.49
C GLN A 86 -0.16 -5.13 -25.18
N ASN A 87 -0.23 -5.94 -26.23
CA ASN A 87 -0.37 -7.39 -26.15
C ASN A 87 0.98 -8.07 -25.91
N THR A 88 1.70 -7.61 -24.88
CA THR A 88 2.98 -8.16 -24.44
C THR A 88 2.81 -8.88 -23.11
N ARG A 89 3.57 -9.96 -22.92
CA ARG A 89 3.62 -10.70 -21.65
C ARG A 89 4.54 -10.07 -20.62
N GLU A 90 5.33 -9.08 -21.03
CA GLU A 90 6.21 -8.32 -20.16
C GLU A 90 5.83 -6.83 -20.21
N PRO A 91 5.88 -6.13 -19.06
CA PRO A 91 5.65 -4.70 -19.03
C PRO A 91 6.77 -3.94 -19.74
N ASP A 92 6.41 -2.88 -20.46
CA ASP A 92 7.36 -1.95 -21.05
C ASP A 92 8.21 -1.27 -19.96
N ILE A 93 9.47 -0.98 -20.27
CA ILE A 93 10.45 -0.41 -19.32
C ILE A 93 9.92 0.89 -18.69
N GLY A 94 9.17 1.71 -19.45
CA GLY A 94 8.61 2.98 -18.99
C GLY A 94 7.42 2.86 -18.02
N VAL A 95 6.89 1.66 -17.80
CA VAL A 95 5.81 1.37 -16.84
C VAL A 95 6.12 0.21 -15.88
N LYS A 96 7.17 -0.56 -16.15
CA LYS A 96 7.56 -1.77 -15.40
C LYS A 96 7.71 -1.49 -13.90
N GLU A 97 8.46 -0.45 -13.53
CA GLU A 97 8.66 -0.08 -12.12
C GLU A 97 7.33 0.16 -11.40
N SER A 98 6.40 0.90 -12.05
CA SER A 98 5.10 1.22 -11.48
C SER A 98 4.18 0.00 -11.36
N VAL A 99 4.18 -0.86 -12.37
CA VAL A 99 3.44 -2.14 -12.33
C VAL A 99 3.95 -3.01 -11.18
N CYS A 100 5.27 -3.21 -11.10
CA CYS A 100 5.88 -4.03 -10.06
C CYS A 100 5.61 -3.48 -8.66
N SER A 101 5.79 -2.17 -8.48
CA SER A 101 5.56 -1.49 -7.21
C SER A 101 4.12 -1.61 -6.73
N VAL A 102 3.14 -1.42 -7.63
CA VAL A 102 1.71 -1.55 -7.28
C VAL A 102 1.36 -3.00 -6.91
N ILE A 103 1.82 -3.99 -7.68
CA ILE A 103 1.56 -5.42 -7.39
C ILE A 103 2.16 -5.81 -6.04
N HIS A 104 3.39 -5.38 -5.76
CA HIS A 104 4.12 -5.73 -4.54
C HIS A 104 3.57 -5.04 -3.30
N ALA A 105 3.17 -3.77 -3.41
CA ALA A 105 2.68 -2.98 -2.29
C ALA A 105 1.19 -3.23 -1.98
N ALA A 106 0.36 -3.53 -2.98
CA ALA A 106 -1.09 -3.63 -2.81
C ALA A 106 -1.54 -4.50 -1.60
N PRO A 107 -0.97 -5.70 -1.33
CA PRO A 107 -1.38 -6.54 -0.19
C PRO A 107 -1.14 -5.89 1.19
N ARG A 108 -0.23 -4.92 1.28
CA ARG A 108 0.12 -4.20 2.51
C ARG A 108 -0.72 -2.93 2.70
N THR A 109 -1.60 -2.60 1.75
CA THR A 109 -2.50 -1.44 1.81
C THR A 109 -3.93 -1.85 2.17
N GLU A 110 -4.67 -0.97 2.83
CA GLU A 110 -6.09 -1.16 3.17
C GLU A 110 -7.06 -0.92 1.98
N LEU A 111 -6.53 -0.58 0.80
CA LEU A 111 -7.32 -0.20 -0.36
C LEU A 111 -7.73 -1.41 -1.21
N LYS A 112 -9.01 -1.76 -1.15
CA LYS A 112 -9.61 -2.83 -1.96
C LYS A 112 -9.43 -2.60 -3.46
N GLU A 113 -9.45 -1.34 -3.88
CA GLU A 113 -9.25 -0.98 -5.27
C GLU A 113 -7.85 -1.31 -5.80
N LEU A 114 -6.82 -1.14 -4.97
CA LEU A 114 -5.47 -1.57 -5.31
C LEU A 114 -5.34 -3.10 -5.36
N HIS A 115 -6.08 -3.82 -4.52
CA HIS A 115 -6.10 -5.30 -4.56
C HIS A 115 -6.71 -5.81 -5.86
N ILE A 116 -7.83 -5.21 -6.30
CA ILE A 116 -8.44 -5.54 -7.59
C ILE A 116 -7.50 -5.19 -8.75
N LEU A 117 -6.85 -4.01 -8.69
CA LEU A 117 -5.88 -3.59 -9.70
C LEU A 117 -4.70 -4.57 -9.79
N ARG A 118 -4.16 -5.00 -8.64
CA ARG A 118 -3.13 -6.03 -8.55
C ARG A 118 -3.56 -7.31 -9.26
N ASP A 119 -4.75 -7.81 -8.98
CA ASP A 119 -5.22 -9.07 -9.60
C ASP A 119 -5.38 -8.95 -11.13
N ILE A 120 -5.81 -7.78 -11.61
CA ILE A 120 -5.90 -7.48 -13.06
C ILE A 120 -4.50 -7.48 -13.69
N LEU A 121 -3.52 -6.82 -13.05
CA LEU A 121 -2.14 -6.74 -13.55
C LEU A 121 -1.44 -8.12 -13.51
N MET A 122 -1.65 -8.89 -12.44
CA MET A 122 -1.14 -10.26 -12.31
C MET A 122 -1.70 -11.18 -13.40
N HIS A 123 -2.99 -11.05 -13.72
CA HIS A 123 -3.60 -11.80 -14.81
C HIS A 123 -3.01 -11.41 -16.17
N LYS A 124 -2.74 -10.12 -16.40
CA LYS A 124 -2.19 -9.62 -17.68
C LYS A 124 -0.81 -10.19 -17.99
N TYR A 125 0.11 -10.11 -17.03
CA TYR A 125 1.51 -10.50 -17.21
C TYR A 125 1.77 -11.97 -16.85
N GLY A 126 0.78 -12.64 -16.26
CA GLY A 126 0.83 -14.06 -15.97
C GLY A 126 1.46 -14.39 -14.62
N ARG A 127 1.40 -15.68 -14.28
CA ARG A 127 1.73 -16.18 -12.95
C ARG A 127 3.22 -16.06 -12.62
N GLU A 128 4.10 -16.40 -13.55
CA GLU A 128 5.55 -16.35 -13.34
C GLU A 128 6.03 -14.93 -13.02
N PHE A 129 5.58 -13.94 -13.80
CA PHE A 129 5.86 -12.53 -13.53
C PHE A 129 5.33 -12.12 -12.16
N SER A 130 4.10 -12.51 -11.84
CA SER A 130 3.48 -12.16 -10.56
C SER A 130 4.27 -12.70 -9.36
N LEU A 131 4.75 -13.94 -9.44
CA LEU A 131 5.58 -14.55 -8.40
C LEU A 131 6.93 -13.83 -8.27
N ALA A 132 7.59 -13.54 -9.40
CA ALA A 132 8.84 -12.79 -9.42
C ALA A 132 8.71 -11.42 -8.77
N VAL A 133 7.62 -10.68 -9.06
CA VAL A 133 7.36 -9.36 -8.44
C VAL A 133 7.05 -9.49 -6.95
N MET A 134 6.30 -10.52 -6.54
CA MET A 134 6.00 -10.75 -5.11
C MET A 134 7.25 -11.05 -4.29
N GLU A 135 8.20 -11.79 -4.87
CA GLU A 135 9.51 -12.06 -4.26
C GLU A 135 10.52 -10.92 -4.46
N ASN A 136 10.13 -9.85 -5.16
CA ASN A 136 11.02 -8.78 -5.63
C ASN A 136 12.29 -9.32 -6.31
N ARG A 137 12.15 -10.40 -7.08
CA ARG A 137 13.22 -10.96 -7.90
C ARG A 137 13.66 -9.89 -8.91
N ASP A 138 14.98 -9.75 -9.07
CA ASP A 138 15.63 -8.77 -9.93
C ASP A 138 15.50 -7.29 -9.52
N GLY A 139 15.03 -6.99 -8.30
CA GLY A 139 14.92 -5.60 -7.81
C GLY A 139 13.97 -4.75 -8.67
N CYS A 140 12.90 -5.36 -9.17
CA CYS A 140 11.96 -4.68 -10.07
C CYS A 140 11.05 -3.66 -9.37
N VAL A 141 10.96 -3.72 -8.04
CA VAL A 141 10.26 -2.74 -7.21
C VAL A 141 11.23 -1.63 -6.82
N SER A 142 10.75 -0.39 -6.84
CA SER A 142 11.55 0.77 -6.45
C SER A 142 12.04 0.64 -5.00
N ASP A 143 13.32 0.91 -4.75
CA ASP A 143 13.89 0.91 -3.39
C ASP A 143 13.14 1.86 -2.45
N ARG A 144 12.57 2.93 -3.01
CA ARG A 144 11.75 3.89 -2.25
C ARG A 144 10.49 3.24 -1.69
N VAL A 145 9.85 2.37 -2.45
CA VAL A 145 8.68 1.59 -2.01
C VAL A 145 9.14 0.56 -0.99
N MET A 146 10.21 -0.18 -1.28
CA MET A 146 10.72 -1.24 -0.40
C MET A 146 11.04 -0.73 1.00
N ARG A 147 11.76 0.40 1.10
CA ARG A 147 12.09 1.01 2.40
C ARG A 147 10.87 1.45 3.20
N LYS A 148 9.79 1.89 2.55
CA LYS A 148 8.55 2.30 3.22
C LYS A 148 7.62 1.14 3.55
N LEU A 149 7.78 0.00 2.87
CA LEU A 149 7.05 -1.23 3.19
C LEU A 149 7.69 -2.03 4.33
N ASP A 150 8.96 -1.76 4.63
CA ASP A 150 9.65 -2.38 5.76
C ASP A 150 9.17 -1.76 7.07
N ILE A 151 8.45 -2.55 7.85
CA ILE A 151 7.94 -2.13 9.15
C ILE A 151 9.07 -2.37 10.15
N SER A 152 9.83 -1.33 10.42
CA SER A 152 10.91 -1.34 11.39
C SER A 152 10.56 -0.46 12.60
N THR A 153 11.12 -0.81 13.75
CA THR A 153 11.03 0.03 14.96
C THR A 153 11.85 1.30 14.73
N PRO A 154 11.24 2.50 14.85
CA PRO A 154 11.98 3.74 14.69
C PRO A 154 13.06 3.87 15.77
N SER A 155 14.18 4.50 15.44
CA SER A 155 15.24 4.78 16.41
C SER A 155 14.74 5.71 17.52
N LEU A 156 15.23 5.50 18.75
CA LEU A 156 14.87 6.35 19.91
C LEU A 156 15.15 7.84 19.65
N GLU A 157 16.25 8.15 18.95
CA GLU A 157 16.59 9.54 18.56
C GLU A 157 15.50 10.18 17.69
N LEU A 158 14.90 9.42 16.77
CA LEU A 158 13.81 9.90 15.92
C LEU A 158 12.53 10.11 16.73
N VAL A 159 12.23 9.20 17.67
CA VAL A 159 11.08 9.32 18.58
C VAL A 159 11.20 10.56 19.45
N ASP A 160 12.37 10.78 20.05
CA ASP A 160 12.64 11.94 20.90
C ASP A 160 12.61 13.25 20.11
N ALA A 161 13.14 13.27 18.87
CA ALA A 161 13.03 14.41 17.96
C ALA A 161 11.56 14.71 17.60
N TYR A 162 10.74 13.70 17.31
CA TYR A 162 9.31 13.85 17.04
C TYR A 162 8.55 14.40 18.25
N LEU A 163 8.82 13.87 19.45
CA LEU A 163 8.22 14.36 20.69
C LEU A 163 8.58 15.82 20.95
N HIS A 164 9.84 16.19 20.69
CA HIS A 164 10.31 17.56 20.86
C HIS A 164 9.60 18.53 19.92
N GLU A 165 9.49 18.20 18.63
CA GLU A 165 8.79 19.03 17.65
C GLU A 165 7.28 19.14 17.95
N ILE A 166 6.65 18.07 18.42
CA ILE A 166 5.25 18.12 18.87
C ILE A 166 5.12 19.02 20.11
N ALA A 167 5.97 18.83 21.13
CA ALA A 167 5.94 19.65 22.34
C ALA A 167 6.09 21.14 22.02
N LYS A 168 7.07 21.49 21.18
CA LYS A 168 7.30 22.85 20.69
C LYS A 168 6.10 23.38 19.91
N GLY A 169 5.52 22.60 19.02
CA GLY A 169 4.35 22.99 18.21
C GLY A 169 3.10 23.29 19.04
N TYR A 170 2.94 22.65 20.20
CA TYR A 170 1.83 22.85 21.13
C TYR A 170 2.18 23.68 22.36
N SER A 171 3.39 24.27 22.43
CA SER A 171 3.89 25.07 23.57
C SER A 171 3.90 24.30 24.90
N VAL A 172 4.27 23.02 24.86
CA VAL A 172 4.46 22.18 26.04
C VAL A 172 5.95 22.16 26.40
N ASP A 173 6.26 22.45 27.66
CA ASP A 173 7.63 22.41 28.18
C ASP A 173 8.09 20.95 28.35
N TRP A 174 8.68 20.38 27.31
CA TRP A 174 9.29 19.05 27.33
C TRP A 174 10.60 19.03 26.55
N SER A 175 11.64 18.46 27.18
CA SER A 175 12.93 18.19 26.55
C SER A 175 13.21 16.69 26.57
N PRO A 176 13.85 16.14 25.52
CA PRO A 176 14.31 14.76 25.56
C PRO A 176 15.29 14.57 26.73
N PRO A 177 15.29 13.40 27.38
CA PRO A 177 16.30 13.10 28.38
C PRO A 177 17.67 13.05 27.67
N THR A 178 18.48 14.08 27.84
CA THR A 178 19.88 14.06 27.42
C THR A 178 20.57 12.96 28.20
N ASN A 179 21.41 12.16 27.53
CA ASN A 179 22.17 11.07 28.13
C ASN A 179 23.27 11.55 29.12
N ASP A 180 23.15 12.77 29.63
CA ASP A 180 24.06 13.48 30.53
C ASP A 180 23.45 13.72 31.92
N GLN A 181 22.51 12.87 32.35
CA GLN A 181 22.12 12.78 33.77
C GLN A 181 22.67 11.51 34.39
N ASP A 182 24.01 11.42 34.43
CA ASP A 182 24.72 10.52 35.33
C ASP A 182 25.98 11.23 35.85
N ASP A 183 25.76 12.21 36.73
CA ASP A 183 26.68 12.52 37.84
C ASP A 183 26.04 13.56 38.78
N SER A 184 25.30 13.06 39.77
CA SER A 184 25.15 13.77 41.04
C SER A 184 25.31 12.74 42.16
N PRO A 185 26.37 12.86 42.97
CA PRO A 185 26.78 11.80 43.88
C PRO A 185 25.80 11.71 45.04
N GLU A 186 25.39 10.46 45.27
CA GLU A 186 25.12 9.83 46.56
C GLU A 186 25.07 10.74 47.80
N GLY A 187 23.86 10.90 48.36
CA GLY A 187 23.61 11.63 49.60
C GLY A 187 22.56 10.95 50.49
N GLY A 188 22.97 9.89 51.19
CA GLY A 188 22.61 9.59 52.58
C GLY A 188 21.13 9.57 53.03
N VAL A 189 20.58 8.36 53.11
CA VAL A 189 19.72 7.77 54.17
C VAL A 189 18.90 8.71 55.07
N LYS A 190 17.57 8.51 55.09
CA LYS A 190 16.81 8.38 56.36
C LYS A 190 15.51 7.59 56.19
N ASP A 191 15.51 6.47 56.90
CA ASP A 191 14.43 5.59 57.31
C ASP A 191 13.22 6.35 57.87
N SER A 192 12.01 5.92 57.49
CA SER A 192 10.84 5.95 58.36
C SER A 192 9.77 5.00 57.80
N GLY A 193 9.60 3.87 58.49
CA GLY A 193 8.58 2.88 58.21
C GLY A 193 7.16 3.40 58.38
N PHE A 194 6.26 2.84 57.57
CA PHE A 194 4.85 2.72 57.92
C PHE A 194 4.36 1.32 57.56
N ASP A 195 3.91 0.67 58.61
CA ASP A 195 3.29 -0.65 58.69
C ASP A 195 1.90 -0.63 58.02
N SER A 196 1.57 -1.66 57.23
CA SER A 196 0.17 -2.01 56.97
C SER A 196 0.07 -3.45 56.44
N GLU A 197 -0.46 -4.28 57.33
CA GLU A 197 -0.95 -5.65 57.19
C GLU A 197 -1.38 -6.07 55.77
N ARG A 198 -0.76 -7.16 55.26
CA ARG A 198 -1.34 -8.01 54.22
C ARG A 198 -1.76 -9.34 54.82
N GLN A 199 -3.07 -9.52 55.00
CA GLN A 199 -3.65 -10.85 55.14
C GLN A 199 -3.78 -11.51 53.75
N PRO A 200 -3.53 -12.82 53.61
CA PRO A 200 -3.69 -13.53 52.35
C PRO A 200 -5.15 -13.94 52.15
N VAL A 201 -5.74 -13.57 51.00
CA VAL A 201 -7.07 -14.06 50.60
C VAL A 201 -6.90 -15.42 49.93
N VAL A 202 -7.36 -16.45 50.63
CA VAL A 202 -7.64 -17.79 50.12
C VAL A 202 -8.85 -17.76 49.19
N ILE A 203 -8.76 -18.37 48.01
CA ILE A 203 -9.92 -18.70 47.18
C ILE A 203 -9.99 -20.23 47.12
N ASP A 204 -10.95 -20.79 47.85
CA ASP A 204 -11.28 -22.21 47.82
C ASP A 204 -12.67 -22.42 47.18
N GLN A 205 -12.82 -23.56 46.53
CA GLN A 205 -13.98 -23.97 45.75
C GLN A 205 -15.15 -24.43 46.62
N ALA A 206 -16.40 -24.19 46.17
CA ALA A 206 -17.58 -25.07 46.29
C ALA A 206 -18.76 -24.37 45.58
N ASP A 207 -19.30 -24.88 44.46
CA ASP A 207 -20.30 -25.95 44.32
C ASP A 207 -21.72 -25.56 44.80
N THR A 208 -22.73 -25.67 43.92
CA THR A 208 -24.00 -26.40 44.11
C THR A 208 -25.15 -25.91 43.18
N GLN A 209 -25.44 -26.75 42.18
CA GLN A 209 -26.73 -27.25 41.64
C GLN A 209 -27.90 -26.36 41.11
N LYS A 210 -28.33 -26.83 39.91
CA LYS A 210 -29.69 -27.18 39.40
C LYS A 210 -30.62 -26.11 38.79
N GLY A 211 -31.02 -26.38 37.54
CA GLY A 211 -32.24 -25.80 36.94
C GLY A 211 -32.46 -26.03 35.43
N ASN A 212 -32.72 -27.27 35.01
CA ASN A 212 -33.63 -27.72 33.93
C ASN A 212 -34.04 -26.76 32.77
N ARG A 213 -33.82 -27.17 31.49
CA ARG A 213 -34.85 -27.46 30.44
C ARG A 213 -34.30 -27.49 28.99
N SER A 214 -34.60 -28.60 28.27
CA SER A 214 -35.02 -28.78 26.85
C SER A 214 -34.57 -27.76 25.77
N ASP A 215 -34.22 -28.10 24.52
CA ASP A 215 -34.67 -29.19 23.65
C ASP A 215 -33.79 -29.24 22.35
N SER A 216 -33.70 -30.45 21.79
CA SER A 216 -33.50 -30.88 20.39
C SER A 216 -32.54 -30.17 19.38
N ASN A 217 -31.55 -30.98 18.97
CA ASN A 217 -30.96 -31.07 17.62
C ASN A 217 -32.03 -31.51 16.57
N PRO A 218 -31.80 -31.38 15.24
CA PRO A 218 -31.26 -32.55 14.55
C PRO A 218 -30.31 -32.27 13.37
N LYS A 219 -29.49 -33.29 13.08
CA LYS A 219 -28.62 -33.50 11.92
C LYS A 219 -29.10 -34.77 11.22
N VAL A 220 -29.18 -34.81 9.88
CA VAL A 220 -29.05 -35.98 8.95
C VAL A 220 -29.13 -35.42 7.51
N SER A 221 -28.15 -35.53 6.61
CA SER A 221 -27.47 -36.64 5.88
C SER A 221 -28.23 -37.20 4.64
N ASP A 222 -27.49 -37.18 3.51
CA ASP A 222 -27.49 -38.04 2.31
C ASP A 222 -28.39 -37.82 1.07
N THR A 223 -27.73 -38.01 -0.10
CA THR A 223 -28.09 -37.87 -1.54
C THR A 223 -28.55 -39.21 -2.20
N PRO A 224 -28.60 -39.36 -3.56
CA PRO A 224 -29.68 -39.16 -4.57
C PRO A 224 -30.16 -40.52 -5.22
N PRO A 225 -30.99 -40.62 -6.32
CA PRO A 225 -30.54 -40.53 -7.75
C PRO A 225 -31.61 -40.28 -8.90
N MET A 226 -31.12 -40.05 -10.16
CA MET A 226 -31.66 -40.35 -11.54
C MET A 226 -33.03 -39.76 -12.00
N GLU A 227 -33.41 -39.48 -13.28
CA GLU A 227 -32.95 -39.75 -14.66
C GLU A 227 -33.76 -38.91 -15.71
N GLY A 228 -33.26 -38.81 -16.97
CA GLY A 228 -34.01 -38.51 -18.24
C GLY A 228 -34.34 -37.03 -18.56
N ASP A 229 -34.27 -36.47 -19.79
CA ASP A 229 -34.20 -36.95 -21.18
C ASP A 229 -33.74 -35.76 -22.09
N SER A 230 -33.11 -36.04 -23.24
CA SER A 230 -32.83 -35.08 -24.35
C SER A 230 -33.96 -35.23 -25.40
N PRO A 231 -33.93 -34.85 -26.72
CA PRO A 231 -33.01 -34.04 -27.55
C PRO A 231 -33.70 -33.09 -28.59
N LYS A 232 -32.92 -32.22 -29.28
CA LYS A 232 -32.91 -31.95 -30.76
C LYS A 232 -32.16 -30.62 -31.06
N SER A 233 -30.97 -30.64 -31.68
CA SER A 233 -30.67 -30.74 -33.13
C SER A 233 -30.99 -29.47 -33.94
N LYS A 234 -29.96 -28.79 -34.47
CA LYS A 234 -29.64 -28.76 -35.92
C LYS A 234 -28.40 -27.93 -36.26
N ASP A 235 -27.55 -28.56 -37.05
CA ASP A 235 -26.51 -28.09 -37.95
C ASP A 235 -26.75 -26.72 -38.63
N THR A 236 -25.68 -26.00 -38.98
CA THR A 236 -25.13 -26.01 -40.35
C THR A 236 -23.83 -25.21 -40.47
N GLN A 237 -22.87 -25.88 -41.11
CA GLN A 237 -21.55 -25.46 -41.55
C GLN A 237 -21.65 -24.65 -42.87
N ALA A 238 -20.92 -23.54 -43.03
CA ALA A 238 -20.58 -23.03 -44.36
C ALA A 238 -19.34 -22.10 -44.35
N LYS A 239 -18.46 -22.36 -45.32
CA LYS A 239 -17.16 -21.73 -45.63
C LYS A 239 -17.29 -20.39 -46.41
N PRO A 240 -16.19 -19.62 -46.57
CA PRO A 240 -16.19 -18.25 -47.10
C PRO A 240 -15.93 -18.19 -48.62
N PRO A 241 -16.13 -17.02 -49.25
CA PRO A 241 -15.37 -16.65 -50.45
C PRO A 241 -14.96 -15.15 -50.47
N PRO A 242 -14.37 -14.60 -51.54
CA PRO A 242 -13.03 -14.88 -52.03
C PRO A 242 -12.17 -13.59 -52.19
N TYR A 243 -10.88 -13.81 -52.51
CA TYR A 243 -9.85 -12.85 -52.92
C TYR A 243 -10.31 -11.75 -53.90
N THR A 244 -9.81 -10.53 -53.70
CA THR A 244 -9.38 -9.64 -54.79
C THR A 244 -8.05 -8.97 -54.45
N SER A 245 -7.14 -8.98 -55.43
CA SER A 245 -5.83 -8.33 -55.42
C SER A 245 -5.90 -6.91 -55.98
N ALA A 246 -5.15 -5.97 -55.37
CA ALA A 246 -4.58 -4.80 -56.03
C ALA A 246 -3.43 -4.27 -55.14
N LYS A 247 -2.16 -4.50 -55.49
CA LYS A 247 -1.26 -3.63 -56.29
C LYS A 247 -0.91 -2.27 -55.67
N GLY A 248 0.39 -2.11 -55.37
CA GLY A 248 1.16 -0.85 -55.35
C GLY A 248 1.04 -0.03 -54.06
N ALA A 249 2.07 0.57 -53.47
CA ALA A 249 3.39 0.92 -54.00
C ALA A 249 4.41 1.19 -52.86
N LYS A 250 5.65 0.81 -53.16
CA LYS A 250 6.95 1.42 -52.82
C LYS A 250 7.22 1.95 -51.41
N ALA A 251 8.20 1.27 -50.81
CA ALA A 251 9.22 1.81 -49.93
C ALA A 251 10.02 2.98 -50.56
N SER A 252 10.42 3.91 -49.70
CA SER A 252 11.66 4.69 -49.74
C SER A 252 11.92 5.12 -48.28
N SER A 253 12.74 4.47 -47.46
CA SER A 253 14.20 4.32 -47.54
C SER A 253 14.92 5.60 -47.97
N SER A 254 15.14 6.50 -47.02
CA SER A 254 16.35 7.32 -47.02
C SER A 254 17.03 7.13 -45.66
N SER A 255 18.27 6.65 -45.75
CA SER A 255 19.20 6.42 -44.64
C SER A 255 19.67 7.75 -44.02
N PRO A 256 20.25 7.72 -42.81
CA PRO A 256 20.29 8.85 -41.89
C PRO A 256 21.42 9.83 -42.21
N GLU A 257 21.11 11.11 -42.16
CA GLU A 257 22.08 12.20 -42.08
C GLU A 257 22.79 12.20 -40.70
N PRO A 258 24.05 12.69 -40.63
CA PRO A 258 24.90 12.60 -39.44
C PRO A 258 24.26 13.32 -38.23
N PRO A 259 24.63 12.94 -37.00
CA PRO A 259 24.00 13.50 -35.80
C PRO A 259 24.37 14.98 -35.67
N GLU A 260 23.50 15.87 -36.14
CA GLU A 260 23.46 17.23 -35.63
C GLU A 260 23.08 17.13 -34.15
N ASP A 261 23.85 17.77 -33.27
CA ASP A 261 23.56 17.83 -31.83
C ASP A 261 22.09 18.19 -31.62
N ASP A 262 21.27 17.24 -31.17
CA ASP A 262 19.83 17.39 -30.92
C ASP A 262 19.53 18.62 -30.03
N PHE A 263 20.51 19.00 -29.21
CA PHE A 263 20.50 20.18 -28.35
C PHE A 263 20.50 21.51 -29.13
N ASP A 264 21.26 21.58 -30.22
CA ASP A 264 21.39 22.79 -31.06
C ASP A 264 20.16 22.99 -31.94
N ALA A 265 19.59 21.89 -32.46
CA ALA A 265 18.33 21.89 -33.19
C ALA A 265 17.16 22.36 -32.30
N LEU A 266 17.12 21.90 -31.05
CA LEU A 266 16.14 22.35 -30.06
C LEU A 266 16.34 23.82 -29.66
N SER A 267 17.58 24.25 -29.42
CA SER A 267 17.90 25.64 -29.06
C SER A 267 17.47 26.64 -30.13
N LYS A 268 17.71 26.33 -31.41
CA LYS A 268 17.23 27.16 -32.53
C LYS A 268 15.70 27.22 -32.60
N ARG A 269 15.02 26.10 -32.34
CA ARG A 269 13.55 26.04 -32.34
C ARG A 269 12.93 26.88 -31.21
N PHE A 270 13.53 26.85 -30.01
CA PHE A 270 13.10 27.70 -28.89
C PHE A 270 13.38 29.18 -29.13
N ALA A 271 14.52 29.53 -29.75
CA ALA A 271 14.84 30.91 -30.12
C ALA A 271 13.84 31.48 -31.14
N ALA A 272 13.37 30.67 -32.09
CA ALA A 272 12.38 31.07 -33.09
C ALA A 272 10.99 31.37 -32.49
N LEU A 273 10.60 30.68 -31.41
CA LEU A 273 9.32 30.93 -30.73
C LEU A 273 9.32 32.19 -29.85
N LYS A 274 10.49 32.67 -29.41
CA LYS A 274 10.60 33.84 -28.53
C LYS A 274 10.58 35.18 -29.27
N LYS A 275 10.61 35.16 -30.60
CA LYS A 275 10.59 36.34 -31.48
C LYS A 275 9.19 36.71 -32.00
N ARG A 276 8.13 36.16 -31.43
CA ARG A 276 6.74 36.47 -31.79
C ARG A 276 6.01 37.16 -30.66
#